data_AF-A0A914NXQ6-F1
#
_entry.id   AF-A0A914NXQ6-F1
#
_cell.length_a   1.000
_cell.length_b   1.000
_cell.length_c   1.000
_cell.angle_alpha   90.00
_cell.angle_beta   90.00
_cell.angle_gamma   90.00
#
_symmetry.space_group_name_H-M   'P 1'
#
loop_
_entity.id
_entity.type
_entity.pdbx_description
1 polymer ?
#
loop_
_entity_poly.entity_id
_entity_poly.type
_entity_poly.pdbx_seq_one_letter_code
_entity_poly.pdbx_strand_id
1 'polypeptide(L)'
;VEVNDYLHTKKLPLGADPFSYWFSQNAIKWPMLSKLSTKLLSAPASSSESERVFSTTGLIVSNLRKSLKVENVEKLLFLHHNMKIFNFDYE
;
A
#
# COMPACT_ATOMS: atom_id res chain seq x y z
N VAL A 1 -4.03 -3.44 28.30
CA VAL A 1 -3.82 -4.91 28.44
C VAL A 1 -3.12 -5.47 27.21
N GLU A 2 -3.63 -5.24 25.99
CA GLU A 2 -3.00 -5.73 24.74
C GLU A 2 -1.53 -5.34 24.58
N VAL A 3 -1.19 -4.04 24.76
CA VAL A 3 0.19 -3.54 24.62
C VAL A 3 1.14 -4.28 25.56
N ASN A 4 0.76 -4.46 26.83
CA ASN A 4 1.60 -5.14 27.81
C ASN A 4 1.80 -6.61 27.42
N ASP A 5 0.73 -7.31 27.03
CA ASP A 5 0.81 -8.71 26.60
C ASP A 5 1.67 -8.89 25.32
N TYR A 6 1.52 -7.98 24.35
CA TYR A 6 2.32 -7.98 23.13
C TYR A 6 3.81 -7.79 23.42
N LEU A 7 4.16 -6.84 24.29
CA LEU A 7 5.55 -6.56 24.67
C LEU A 7 6.25 -7.75 25.37
N HIS A 8 5.48 -8.63 26.02
CA HIS A 8 6.00 -9.86 26.65
C HIS A 8 5.97 -11.08 25.70
N THR A 9 5.39 -10.95 24.50
CA THR A 9 5.36 -12.03 23.53
C THR A 9 6.71 -12.16 22.81
N LYS A 10 7.03 -13.39 22.37
CA LYS A 10 8.22 -13.63 21.53
C LYS A 10 8.16 -12.78 20.26
N LYS A 11 9.28 -12.10 19.96
CA LYS A 11 9.43 -11.31 18.74
C LYS A 11 9.27 -12.18 17.50
N LEU A 12 8.69 -11.59 16.46
CA LEU A 12 8.59 -12.19 15.14
C LEU A 12 10.01 -12.51 14.63
N PRO A 13 10.26 -13.73 14.09
CA PRO A 13 11.58 -14.08 13.56
C PRO A 13 11.91 -13.23 12.34
N LEU A 14 13.21 -13.04 12.09
CA LEU A 14 13.69 -12.31 10.93
C LEU A 14 13.25 -13.04 9.64
N GLY A 15 12.59 -12.32 8.73
CA GLY A 15 12.09 -12.86 7.47
C GLY A 15 10.65 -13.38 7.49
N ALA A 16 9.98 -13.41 8.64
CA ALA A 16 8.54 -13.65 8.66
C ALA A 16 7.78 -12.39 8.22
N ASP A 17 6.61 -12.60 7.60
CA ASP A 17 5.75 -11.53 7.12
C ASP A 17 5.00 -10.84 8.29
N PRO A 18 5.29 -9.56 8.57
CA PRO A 18 4.58 -8.82 9.61
C PRO A 18 3.10 -8.65 9.33
N PHE A 19 2.69 -8.60 8.06
CA PHE A 19 1.29 -8.49 7.68
C PHE A 19 0.55 -9.77 8.10
N SER A 20 0.97 -10.94 7.60
CA SER A 20 0.40 -12.23 8.01
C SER A 20 0.38 -12.44 9.53
N TYR A 21 1.38 -11.93 10.26
CA TYR A 21 1.38 -11.98 11.72
C TYR A 21 0.19 -11.24 12.35
N TRP A 22 -0.14 -10.02 11.90
CA TRP A 22 -1.23 -9.22 12.49
C TRP A 22 -2.63 -9.63 12.01
N PHE A 23 -2.74 -10.19 10.81
CA PHE A 23 -4.02 -10.53 10.17
C PHE A 23 -4.43 -12.01 10.33
N SER A 24 -3.71 -12.78 11.13
CA SER A 24 -4.03 -14.17 11.46
C SER A 24 -4.68 -14.28 12.86
N GLN A 25 -4.32 -15.30 13.65
CA GLN A 25 -4.87 -15.54 14.99
C GLN A 25 -4.62 -14.37 15.96
N ASN A 26 -3.58 -13.57 15.72
CA ASN A 26 -3.29 -12.41 16.55
C ASN A 26 -4.32 -11.28 16.41
N ALA A 27 -5.07 -11.22 15.31
CA ALA A 27 -6.18 -10.27 15.17
C ALA A 27 -7.28 -10.52 16.22
N ILE A 28 -7.48 -11.78 16.58
CA ILE A 28 -8.43 -12.19 17.63
C ILE A 28 -7.83 -11.89 19.01
N LYS A 29 -6.53 -12.14 19.19
CA LYS A 29 -5.83 -11.93 20.46
C LYS A 29 -5.68 -10.45 20.84
N TRP A 30 -5.38 -9.59 19.85
CA TRP A 30 -5.15 -8.16 20.02
C TRP A 30 -5.89 -7.34 18.96
N PRO A 31 -7.23 -7.23 19.05
CA PRO A 31 -8.04 -6.58 18.04
C PRO A 31 -7.69 -5.09 17.85
N MET A 32 -7.35 -4.36 18.91
CA MET A 32 -7.02 -2.93 18.80
C MET A 32 -5.62 -2.73 18.19
N LEU A 33 -4.64 -3.52 18.63
CA LEU A 33 -3.30 -3.48 18.05
C LEU A 33 -3.29 -3.95 16.59
N SER A 34 -4.07 -4.97 16.24
CA SER A 34 -4.18 -5.44 14.85
C SER A 34 -4.74 -4.33 13.94
N LYS A 35 -5.80 -3.66 14.37
CA LYS A 35 -6.37 -2.50 13.64
C LYS A 35 -5.35 -1.37 13.46
N LEU A 36 -4.56 -1.06 14.48
CA LEU A 36 -3.50 -0.05 14.40
C LEU A 36 -2.37 -0.49 13.47
N SER A 37 -2.00 -1.76 13.52
CA SER A 37 -0.94 -2.36 12.71
C SER A 37 -1.28 -2.33 11.22
N THR A 38 -2.55 -2.50 10.84
CA THR A 38 -3.02 -2.27 9.47
C THR A 38 -2.60 -0.90 8.95
N LYS A 39 -2.78 0.16 9.75
CA LYS A 39 -2.47 1.54 9.34
C LYS A 39 -0.96 1.79 9.28
N LEU A 40 -0.19 1.22 10.21
CA LEU A 40 1.26 1.42 10.25
C LEU A 40 2.00 0.62 9.16
N LEU A 41 1.56 -0.61 8.89
CA LEU A 41 2.23 -1.50 7.93
C LEU A 41 1.80 -1.26 6.48
N SER A 42 0.67 -0.60 6.24
CA SER A 42 0.25 -0.22 4.89
C SER A 42 0.97 1.01 4.34
N ALA A 43 1.59 1.81 5.21
CA ALA A 43 2.34 2.98 4.78
C ALA A 43 3.69 2.56 4.16
N PRO A 44 4.06 3.07 2.97
CA PRO A 44 5.38 2.82 2.41
C PRO A 44 6.46 3.44 3.30
N ALA A 45 7.63 2.81 3.36
CA ALA A 45 8.74 3.28 4.19
C ALA A 45 9.37 4.60 3.67
N SER A 46 9.10 4.98 2.42
CA SER A 46 9.67 6.17 1.77
C SER A 46 8.69 6.82 0.80
N SER A 47 9.02 8.04 0.38
CA SER A 47 8.29 8.80 -0.66
C SER A 47 8.56 8.30 -2.09
N SER A 48 9.46 7.33 -2.27
CA SER A 48 9.86 6.87 -3.61
C SER A 48 8.68 6.36 -4.43
N GLU A 49 7.68 5.74 -3.80
CA GLU A 49 6.46 5.31 -4.51
C GLU A 49 5.63 6.50 -5.01
N SER A 50 5.57 7.61 -4.26
CA SER A 50 4.95 8.84 -4.73
C SER A 50 5.72 9.46 -5.91
N GLU A 51 7.05 9.42 -5.89
CA GLU A 51 7.90 9.89 -7.00
C GLU A 51 7.72 9.05 -8.27
N ARG A 52 7.55 7.72 -8.14
CA ARG A 52 7.19 6.84 -9.27
C ARG A 52 5.85 7.23 -9.88
N VAL A 53 4.85 7.54 -9.05
CA VAL A 53 3.53 8.02 -9.50
C VAL A 53 3.69 9.33 -10.27
N PHE A 54 4.44 10.31 -9.75
CA PHE A 54 4.68 11.57 -10.47
C PHE A 54 5.44 11.41 -11.78
N SER A 55 6.45 10.53 -11.79
CA SER A 55 7.20 10.22 -13.01
C SER A 55 6.28 9.60 -14.08
N THR A 56 5.37 8.71 -13.66
CA THR A 56 4.35 8.11 -14.54
C THR A 56 3.39 9.16 -15.09
N THR A 57 2.97 10.11 -14.25
CA THR A 57 2.13 11.24 -14.69
C THR A 57 2.80 12.04 -15.80
N GLY A 58 4.12 12.25 -15.73
CA GLY A 58 4.90 12.90 -16.79
C GLY A 58 4.83 12.17 -18.13
N LEU A 59 4.68 10.85 -18.13
CA LEU A 59 4.49 10.05 -19.35
C LEU A 59 3.05 10.15 -19.89
N ILE A 60 2.05 10.19 -19.00
CA ILE A 60 0.63 10.33 -19.37
C ILE A 60 0.39 11.72 -20.00
N VAL A 61 0.92 12.76 -19.38
CA VAL A 61 0.88 14.15 -19.85
C VAL A 61 2.05 14.41 -20.79
N SER A 62 2.05 13.74 -21.93
CA SER A 62 3.09 13.93 -22.95
C SER A 62 2.82 15.17 -23.81
N ASN A 63 3.84 15.63 -24.54
CA ASN A 63 3.73 16.74 -25.48
C ASN A 63 2.66 16.53 -26.58
N LEU A 64 2.30 15.28 -26.85
CA LEU A 64 1.27 14.90 -27.83
C LEU A 64 -0.14 14.85 -27.22
N ARG A 65 -0.26 14.88 -25.88
CA ARG A 65 -1.52 14.76 -25.13
C ARG A 65 -1.82 16.00 -24.27
N LYS A 66 -1.42 17.19 -24.75
CA LYS A 66 -1.55 18.47 -24.03
C LYS A 66 -3.00 18.91 -23.75
N SER A 67 -3.98 18.34 -24.45
CA SER A 67 -5.41 18.68 -24.29
C SER A 67 -6.15 17.77 -23.28
N LEU A 68 -5.43 16.90 -22.56
CA LEU A 68 -6.05 16.11 -21.50
C LEU A 68 -6.47 17.03 -20.34
N LYS A 69 -7.75 16.94 -19.96
CA LYS A 69 -8.22 17.56 -18.73
C LYS A 69 -7.61 16.86 -17.51
N VAL A 70 -7.43 17.60 -16.42
CA VAL A 70 -6.80 17.09 -15.18
C VAL A 70 -7.53 15.84 -14.68
N GLU A 71 -8.86 15.83 -14.73
CA GLU A 71 -9.66 14.70 -14.24
C GLU A 71 -9.41 13.41 -15.06
N ASN A 72 -9.08 13.55 -16.35
CA ASN A 72 -8.74 12.41 -17.20
C ASN A 72 -7.32 11.90 -16.91
N VAL A 73 -6.38 12.79 -16.58
CA VAL A 73 -5.03 12.41 -16.16
C VAL A 73 -5.09 11.59 -14.86
N GLU A 74 -5.86 12.05 -13.88
CA GLU A 74 -6.05 11.34 -12.61
C GLU A 74 -6.65 9.94 -12.81
N LYS A 75 -7.68 9.82 -13.66
CA LYS A 75 -8.29 8.52 -14.01
C LYS A 75 -7.30 7.58 -14.68
N LEU A 76 -6.54 8.08 -15.66
CA LEU A 76 -5.54 7.27 -16.36
C LEU A 76 -4.43 6.81 -15.41
N LEU A 77 -3.98 7.69 -14.51
CA LEU A 77 -2.97 7.35 -13.51
C LEU A 77 -3.49 6.30 -12.52
N PHE A 78 -4.73 6.47 -12.04
CA PHE A 78 -5.40 5.50 -11.18
C PHE A 78 -5.49 4.12 -11.85
N LEU A 79 -5.97 4.07 -13.10
CA LEU A 79 -6.05 2.82 -13.86
C LEU A 79 -4.66 2.21 -14.05
N HIS A 80 -3.68 2.98 -14.54
CA HIS A 80 -2.33 2.47 -14.78
C HIS A 80 -1.72 1.78 -13.55
N HIS A 81 -1.90 2.36 -12.35
CA HIS A 81 -1.34 1.80 -11.12
C HIS A 81 -2.15 0.63 -10.56
N ASN A 82 -3.48 0.67 -10.63
CA ASN A 82 -4.34 -0.28 -9.92
C ASN A 82 -4.81 -1.45 -10.80
N MET A 83 -4.74 -1.36 -12.13
CA MET A 83 -5.23 -2.41 -13.02
C MET A 83 -4.55 -3.77 -12.80
N LYS A 84 -3.27 -3.77 -12.42
CA LYS A 84 -2.54 -5.00 -12.05
C LYS A 84 -3.11 -5.69 -10.80
N ILE A 85 -3.69 -4.93 -9.87
CA ILE A 85 -4.34 -5.48 -8.67
C ILE A 85 -5.60 -6.27 -9.06
N PHE A 86 -6.23 -5.89 -10.17
CA PHE A 86 -7.42 -6.56 -10.70
C PHE A 86 -7.09 -7.66 -11.72
N ASN A 87 -5.83 -8.10 -11.80
CA ASN A 87 -5.38 -9.11 -12.77
C ASN A 87 -5.72 -8.73 -14.23
N PHE A 88 -5.72 -7.43 -14.55
CA PHE A 88 -5.89 -6.98 -15.92
C PHE A 88 -4.54 -6.91 -16.62
N ASP A 89 -4.37 -7.75 -17.63
CA ASP A 89 -3.20 -7.76 -18.50
C ASP A 89 -3.51 -7.00 -19.80
N TYR A 90 -2.58 -6.12 -20.19
CA TYR A 90 -2.63 -5.42 -21.46
C TYR A 90 -1.93 -6.30 -22.50
N GLU A 91 -2.64 -7.25 -23.09
CA GLU A 91 -2.19 -7.92 -24.32
C GLU A 91 -2.09 -6.94 -25.51
#